data_AF-A0A166II33-F1
#
_entry.id   AF-A0A166II33-F1
#
_cell.length_a   1.000
_cell.length_b   1.000
_cell.length_c   1.000
_cell.angle_alpha   90.00
_cell.angle_beta   90.00
_cell.angle_gamma   90.00
#
_symmetry.space_group_name_H-M   'P 1'
#
loop_
_entity.id
_entity.type
_entity.pdbx_description
1 polymer ?
#
loop_
_entity_poly.entity_id
_entity_poly.type
_entity_poly.pdbx_seq_one_letter_code
_entity_poly.pdbx_strand_id
1 'polypeptide(L)'
;MDWHLLGLSFITVFLSELGDKSQLAAIALSGRSQSRKAVFFGTAGALLLTSLLGALAGGAVAELLPTRLLKAIAAVGFAILAARLLLFNDEASPDAE
;
A
#
# COMPACT_ATOMS: atom_id res chain seq x y z
N MET A 1 15.70 -22.87 -0.29
CA MET A 1 15.25 -21.46 -0.24
C MET A 1 15.31 -20.95 -1.67
N ASP A 2 14.15 -20.78 -2.30
CA ASP A 2 14.10 -20.47 -3.72
C ASP A 2 14.39 -18.99 -3.94
N TRP A 3 15.64 -18.65 -4.27
CA TRP A 3 16.07 -17.28 -4.55
C TRP A 3 15.28 -16.60 -5.68
N HIS A 4 14.73 -17.39 -6.59
CA HIS A 4 13.80 -16.89 -7.60
C HIS A 4 12.51 -16.34 -6.99
N LEU A 5 11.91 -17.05 -6.03
CA LEU A 5 10.68 -16.59 -5.36
C LEU A 5 10.94 -15.33 -4.53
N LEU A 6 12.10 -15.26 -3.87
CA LEU A 6 12.50 -14.06 -3.12
C LEU A 6 12.68 -12.85 -4.06
N GLY A 7 13.34 -13.03 -5.20
CA GLY A 7 13.51 -11.96 -6.19
C GLY A 7 12.18 -11.47 -6.76
N LEU A 8 11.27 -12.39 -7.11
CA LEU A 8 9.96 -12.05 -7.66
C LEU A 8 9.07 -11.33 -6.64
N SER A 9 9.02 -11.81 -5.40
CA SER A 9 8.22 -11.16 -4.36
C SER A 9 8.78 -9.79 -4.01
N PHE A 10 10.11 -9.65 -3.91
CA PHE A 10 10.76 -8.37 -3.69
C PHE A 10 10.44 -7.36 -4.79
N ILE A 11 10.65 -7.71 -6.06
CA ILE A 11 10.38 -6.81 -7.19
C ILE A 11 8.89 -6.44 -7.25
N THR A 12 8.00 -7.41 -7.02
CA THR A 12 6.55 -7.17 -7.06
C THR A 12 6.12 -6.19 -5.97
N VAL A 13 6.53 -6.41 -4.73
CA VAL A 13 6.20 -5.52 -3.61
C VAL A 13 6.90 -4.17 -3.79
N PHE A 14 8.16 -4.16 -4.19
CA PHE A 14 8.91 -2.93 -4.43
C PHE A 14 8.22 -2.04 -5.47
N LEU A 15 7.88 -2.60 -6.64
CA LEU A 15 7.19 -1.85 -7.68
C LEU A 15 5.78 -1.42 -7.25
N SER A 16 5.08 -2.25 -6.46
CA SER A 16 3.76 -1.91 -5.94
C SER A 16 3.78 -0.75 -4.95
N GLU A 17 4.89 -0.58 -4.21
CA GLU A 17 5.04 0.45 -3.18
C GLU A 17 5.69 1.73 -3.73
N LEU A 18 6.37 1.67 -4.88
CA LEU A 18 7.03 2.83 -5.48
C LEU A 18 6.04 3.97 -5.78
N GLY A 19 6.31 5.15 -5.23
CA GLY A 19 5.49 6.34 -5.46
C GLY A 19 4.18 6.37 -4.68
N ASP A 20 3.98 5.44 -3.73
CA ASP A 20 2.81 5.47 -2.87
C ASP A 20 2.82 6.70 -1.92
N LYS A 21 1.62 7.06 -1.45
CA LYS A 21 1.37 8.12 -0.48
C LYS A 21 2.22 7.98 0.78
N SER A 22 2.49 6.75 1.22
CA SER A 22 3.37 6.48 2.36
C SER A 22 4.81 6.98 2.12
N GLN A 23 5.33 6.88 0.89
CA GLN A 23 6.66 7.39 0.53
C GLN A 23 6.70 8.92 0.53
N LEU A 24 5.67 9.57 -0.01
CA LEU A 24 5.56 11.04 0.05
C LEU A 24 5.47 11.54 1.49
N ALA A 25 4.71 10.85 2.35
CA ALA A 25 4.64 11.16 3.77
C ALA A 25 6.00 10.98 4.46
N ALA A 26 6.74 9.92 4.14
CA ALA A 26 8.09 9.70 4.66
C ALA A 26 9.06 10.81 4.26
N ILE A 27 9.03 11.27 3.00
CA ILE A 27 9.84 12.39 2.50
C ILE A 27 9.47 13.69 3.23
N ALA A 28 8.17 14.00 3.35
CA ALA A 28 7.70 15.18 4.05
C ALA A 28 8.09 15.18 5.53
N LEU A 29 7.98 14.03 6.20
CA LEU A 29 8.37 13.86 7.60
C LEU A 29 9.89 13.97 7.78
N SER A 30 10.67 13.45 6.85
CA SER A 30 12.13 13.56 6.84
C SER A 30 12.60 15.02 6.75
N GLY A 31 11.89 15.85 5.98
CA GLY A 31 12.18 17.28 5.86
C GLY A 31 11.85 18.12 7.10
N ARG A 32 10.93 17.66 7.96
CA ARG A 32 10.52 18.37 9.19
C ARG A 32 11.14 17.81 10.47
N SER A 33 11.67 16.59 10.44
CA SER A 33 12.18 15.90 11.62
C SER A 33 13.65 16.24 11.92
N GLN A 34 13.98 16.35 13.21
CA GLN A 34 15.35 16.60 13.70
C GLN A 34 16.30 15.44 13.40
N SER A 35 15.79 14.22 13.23
CA SER A 35 16.59 13.01 12.99
C SER A 35 16.13 12.24 11.76
N ARG A 36 16.85 12.43 10.65
CA ARG A 36 16.67 11.69 9.39
C ARG A 36 16.80 10.17 9.57
N LYS A 37 17.70 9.73 10.45
CA LYS A 37 17.90 8.30 10.75
C LYS A 37 16.68 7.69 11.43
N ALA A 38 16.06 8.40 12.37
CA ALA A 38 14.86 7.92 13.06
C ALA A 38 13.68 7.78 12.09
N VAL A 39 13.49 8.74 11.18
CA VAL A 39 12.44 8.66 10.15
C VAL A 39 12.68 7.49 9.20
N PHE A 40 13.92 7.28 8.76
CA PHE A 40 14.27 6.15 7.91
C PHE A 40 13.95 4.81 8.57
N PHE A 41 14.45 4.55 9.78
CA PHE A 41 14.21 3.28 10.46
C PHE A 41 12.74 3.10 10.87
N GLY A 42 12.04 4.18 11.23
CA GLY A 42 10.63 4.13 11.55
C GLY A 42 9.76 3.76 10.35
N THR A 43 9.99 4.41 9.20
CA THR A 43 9.24 4.14 7.96
C THR A 43 9.59 2.78 7.35
N ALA A 44 10.88 2.41 7.35
CA ALA A 44 11.31 1.08 6.93
C ALA A 44 10.72 -0.02 7.84
N GLY A 45 10.74 0.19 9.15
CA GLY A 45 10.13 -0.73 10.11
C GLY A 45 8.61 -0.86 9.92
N ALA A 46 7.92 0.26 9.72
CA ALA A 46 6.48 0.26 9.45
C ALA A 46 6.13 -0.51 8.15
N LEU A 47 6.90 -0.32 7.08
CA LEU A 47 6.75 -1.06 5.83
C LEU A 47 6.96 -2.57 6.06
N LEU A 48 8.06 -2.95 6.71
CA LEU A 48 8.35 -4.36 6.98
C LEU A 48 7.25 -5.02 7.83
N LEU A 49 6.79 -4.34 8.89
CA LEU A 49 5.73 -4.86 9.76
C LEU A 49 4.41 -5.00 9.01
N THR A 50 4.03 -3.99 8.24
CA THR A 50 2.76 -4.01 7.50
C THR A 50 2.77 -5.08 6.42
N SER A 51 3.87 -5.22 5.67
CA SER A 51 4.05 -6.26 4.67
C SER A 51 4.06 -7.66 5.28
N LEU A 52 4.71 -7.84 6.44
CA LEU A 52 4.71 -9.12 7.15
C LEU A 52 3.30 -9.51 7.61
N LEU A 53 2.58 -8.58 8.24
CA LEU A 53 1.20 -8.80 8.67
C LEU A 53 0.29 -9.11 7.47
N GLY A 54 0.45 -8.38 6.37
CA GLY A 54 -0.28 -8.62 5.13
C GLY A 54 0.00 -9.99 4.52
N ALA A 55 1.26 -10.44 4.52
CA ALA A 55 1.65 -11.76 4.01
C ALA A 55 1.08 -12.89 4.88
N LEU A 56 1.18 -12.78 6.21
CA LEU A 56 0.64 -13.77 7.15
C LEU A 56 -0.88 -13.85 7.07
N ALA A 57 -1.57 -12.70 7.12
CA ALA A 57 -3.02 -12.64 7.01
C ALA A 57 -3.51 -13.10 5.64
N GLY A 58 -2.82 -12.70 4.56
CA GLY A 58 -3.15 -13.09 3.20
C GLY A 58 -3.07 -14.60 2.99
N GLY A 59 -2.04 -15.25 3.55
CA GLY A 59 -1.93 -16.71 3.56
C GLY A 59 -3.11 -17.38 4.27
N ALA A 60 -3.43 -16.93 5.49
CA ALA A 60 -4.55 -17.47 6.25
C ALA A 60 -5.91 -17.28 5.55
N VAL A 61 -6.14 -16.09 4.96
CA VAL A 61 -7.37 -15.80 4.21
C VAL A 61 -7.48 -16.66 2.96
N ALA A 62 -6.37 -16.91 2.25
CA ALA A 62 -6.34 -17.74 1.06
C ALA A 62 -6.67 -19.21 1.33
N GLU A 63 -6.37 -19.71 2.53
CA GLU A 63 -6.75 -21.06 2.97
C GLU A 63 -8.21 -21.16 3.40
N LEU A 64 -8.76 -20.09 3.99
CA LEU A 64 -10.12 -20.07 4.54
C LEU A 64 -11.21 -19.75 3.50
N LEU A 65 -10.91 -18.91 2.49
CA LEU A 65 -11.91 -18.40 1.56
C LEU A 65 -11.71 -18.92 0.12
N PRO A 66 -12.79 -19.31 -0.58
CA PRO A 66 -12.71 -19.64 -1.99
C PRO A 66 -12.21 -18.44 -2.81
N THR A 67 -11.26 -18.67 -3.72
CA THR A 67 -10.66 -17.62 -4.57
C THR A 67 -11.70 -16.80 -5.34
N ARG A 68 -12.82 -17.42 -5.74
CA ARG A 68 -13.92 -16.72 -6.43
C ARG A 68 -14.56 -15.65 -5.56
N LEU A 69 -14.79 -15.95 -4.28
CA LEU A 69 -15.38 -15.01 -3.34
C LEU A 69 -14.41 -13.87 -3.04
N LEU A 70 -13.13 -14.17 -2.84
CA LEU A 70 -12.09 -13.15 -2.62
C LEU A 70 -12.01 -12.17 -3.80
N LYS A 71 -12.01 -12.68 -5.04
CA LYS A 71 -12.04 -11.86 -6.25
C LYS A 71 -13.30 -11.01 -6.37
N ALA A 72 -14.47 -11.57 -6.02
CA ALA A 72 -15.73 -10.82 -6.05
C ALA A 72 -15.72 -9.67 -5.04
N ILE A 73 -15.25 -9.91 -3.80
CA ILE A 73 -15.11 -8.87 -2.77
C ILE A 73 -14.16 -7.77 -3.24
N ALA A 74 -12.99 -8.13 -3.78
CA ALA A 74 -12.03 -7.17 -4.31
C ALA A 74 -12.64 -6.33 -5.45
N ALA A 75 -13.31 -6.98 -6.42
CA ALA A 75 -13.96 -6.30 -7.53
C ALA A 75 -15.03 -5.29 -7.08
N VAL A 76 -15.88 -5.68 -6.12
CA VAL A 76 -16.90 -4.78 -5.55
C VAL A 76 -16.25 -3.62 -4.81
N GLY A 77 -15.21 -3.88 -4.00
CA GLY A 77 -14.48 -2.82 -3.28
C GLY A 77 -13.84 -1.80 -4.24
N PHE A 78 -13.17 -2.28 -5.30
CA PHE A 78 -12.61 -1.41 -6.33
C PHE A 78 -13.68 -0.67 -7.12
N ALA A 79 -14.83 -1.29 -7.42
CA ALA A 79 -15.94 -0.62 -8.10
C ALA A 79 -16.53 0.51 -7.23
N ILE A 80 -16.67 0.29 -5.92
CA ILE A 80 -17.11 1.34 -4.98
C ILE A 80 -16.10 2.49 -4.94
N LEU A 81 -14.80 2.18 -4.88
CA LEU A 81 -13.74 3.19 -4.88
C LEU A 81 -13.75 3.99 -6.19
N ALA A 82 -13.89 3.32 -7.34
CA ALA A 82 -13.99 3.96 -8.64
C ALA A 82 -15.24 4.84 -8.74
N ALA A 83 -16.40 4.35 -8.31
CA ALA A 83 -17.63 5.15 -8.27
C ALA A 83 -17.49 6.36 -7.35
N ARG A 84 -16.87 6.21 -6.17
CA ARG A 84 -16.58 7.33 -5.26
C ARG A 84 -15.68 8.37 -5.91
N LEU A 85 -14.58 7.95 -6.52
CA LEU A 85 -13.65 8.85 -7.22
C LEU A 85 -14.31 9.58 -8.39
N LEU A 86 -15.12 8.89 -9.19
CA LEU A 86 -15.75 9.49 -10.38
C LEU A 86 -16.95 10.37 -10.05
N LEU A 87 -17.75 10.01 -9.05
CA LEU A 87 -19.01 10.70 -8.72
C LEU A 87 -18.85 11.80 -7.67
N PHE A 88 -17.79 11.78 -6.85
CA PHE A 88 -17.54 12.79 -5.81
C PHE A 88 -16.30 13.66 -6.11
N ASN A 89 -15.97 13.84 -7.39
CA ASN A 89 -14.86 14.71 -7.83
C ASN A 89 -15.23 16.22 -7.86
N ASP A 90 -16.12 16.68 -6.99
CA ASP A 90 -16.57 18.09 -6.98
C ASP A 90 -15.76 19.01 -6.03
N GLU A 91 -14.72 18.51 -5.37
CA GLU A 91 -13.86 19.32 -4.47
C GLU A 91 -12.45 19.50 -5.05
N ALA A 92 -12.40 19.88 -6.32
CA ALA A 92 -11.22 20.47 -6.92
C ALA A 92 -11.64 21.69 -7.74
N SER A 93 -12.35 22.63 -7.11
CA SER A 93 -12.21 24.02 -7.53
C SER A 93 -10.77 24.43 -7.19
N PRO A 94 -9.93 24.75 -8.19
CA PRO A 94 -8.80 25.61 -7.92
C PRO A 94 -9.45 26.96 -7.64
N ASP A 95 -9.63 27.28 -6.37
CA ASP A 95 -9.95 28.63 -5.94
C ASP A 95 -8.74 29.48 -6.33
N ALA A 96 -8.82 30.00 -7.55
CA ALA A 96 -8.06 31.13 -8.01
C ALA A 96 -8.50 32.32 -7.16
N GLU A 97 -7.65 32.72 -6.23
CA GLU A 97 -7.25 34.11 -5.93
C GLU A 97 -6.03 34.15 -5.01
#